data_AF-A0A2P5LTK4-F1
#
_entry.id   AF-A0A2P5LTK4-F1
#
_cell.length_a   1.000
_cell.length_b   1.000
_cell.length_c   1.000
_cell.angle_alpha   90.00
_cell.angle_beta   90.00
_cell.angle_gamma   90.00
#
_symmetry.space_group_name_H-M   'P 1'
#
loop_
_entity.id
_entity.type
_entity.pdbx_description
1 polymer ?
#
loop_
_entity_poly.entity_id
_entity_poly.type
_entity_poly.pdbx_seq_one_letter_code
_entity_poly.pdbx_strand_id
1 'polypeptide(L)' 'MTSGAHITDLNADLGEGFGHWRMGDDNAMLDIVTSANVACGFHAGDPDIMATT' A
#
# COMPACT_ATOMS: atom_id res chain seq x y z
N MET A 1 -0.81 -36.94 0.73
CA MET A 1 -0.36 -35.54 0.57
C MET A 1 -1.48 -34.67 1.11
N THR A 2 -1.40 -34.26 2.37
CA THR A 2 -2.33 -33.26 2.90
C THR A 2 -1.88 -31.92 2.32
N SER A 3 -2.58 -31.43 1.30
CA SER A 3 -2.45 -30.04 0.88
C SER A 3 -2.89 -29.18 2.07
N GLY A 4 -1.92 -28.64 2.79
CA GLY A 4 -2.18 -27.49 3.65
C GLY A 4 -2.59 -26.32 2.76
N ALA A 5 -3.48 -25.46 3.23
CA ALA A 5 -3.83 -24.25 2.51
C ALA A 5 -2.54 -23.46 2.19
N HIS A 6 -2.33 -23.16 0.91
CA HIS A 6 -1.24 -22.29 0.49
C HIS A 6 -1.69 -20.85 0.72
N ILE A 7 -1.06 -20.17 1.68
CA ILE A 7 -1.27 -18.75 1.94
C ILE A 7 -0.24 -17.97 1.14
N THR A 8 -0.70 -17.05 0.30
CA THR A 8 0.13 -16.16 -0.50
C THR A 8 -0.11 -14.73 -0.04
N ASP A 9 0.98 -13.99 0.19
CA ASP A 9 0.91 -12.55 0.40
C ASP A 9 0.63 -11.83 -0.92
N LEU A 10 -0.29 -10.88 -0.88
CA LEU A 10 -0.52 -9.92 -1.94
C LEU A 10 -0.16 -8.54 -1.40
N ASN A 11 0.81 -7.87 -2.03
CA ASN A 11 1.23 -6.53 -1.64
C ASN A 11 1.05 -5.53 -2.79
N ALA A 12 0.99 -4.27 -2.41
CA ALA A 12 1.04 -3.13 -3.31
C ALA A 12 1.77 -1.95 -2.68
N ASP A 13 2.32 -1.09 -3.53
CA ASP A 13 2.92 0.18 -3.15
C ASP A 13 1.82 1.22 -2.96
N LEU A 14 1.73 1.80 -1.77
CA LEU A 14 0.70 2.77 -1.35
C LEU A 14 1.34 4.04 -0.81
N GLY A 15 0.54 5.09 -0.61
CA GLY A 15 1.02 6.36 -0.09
C GLY A 15 1.95 7.10 -1.05
N GLU A 16 1.85 6.81 -2.35
CA GLU A 16 2.74 7.36 -3.37
C GLU A 16 2.30 8.74 -3.91
N GLY A 17 1.36 9.42 -3.25
CA GLY A 17 1.04 10.81 -3.54
C GLY A 17 2.11 11.78 -3.02
N PHE A 18 1.97 13.08 -3.30
CA PHE A 18 2.82 14.13 -2.72
C PHE A 18 2.14 15.50 -2.74
N GLY A 19 2.05 16.15 -1.58
CA GLY A 19 1.34 17.40 -1.38
C GLY A 19 -0.12 17.30 -1.81
N HIS A 20 -0.50 18.09 -2.82
CA HIS A 20 -1.86 18.06 -3.36
C HIS A 20 -2.10 16.94 -4.37
N TRP A 21 -1.06 16.23 -4.81
CA TRP A 21 -1.18 15.19 -5.83
C TRP A 21 -1.50 13.85 -5.18
N ARG A 22 -2.59 13.24 -5.66
CA ARG A 22 -2.99 11.87 -5.30
C ARG A 22 -2.49 10.90 -6.36
N MET A 23 -2.05 9.73 -5.92
CA MET A 23 -1.57 8.63 -6.75
C MET A 23 -2.24 7.35 -6.26
N GLY A 24 -2.79 6.56 -7.19
CA GLY A 24 -3.50 5.33 -6.84
C GLY A 24 -4.84 5.54 -6.12
N ASP A 25 -5.44 4.42 -5.70
CA ASP A 25 -6.62 4.34 -4.84
C ASP A 25 -6.29 3.44 -3.65
N ASP A 26 -5.54 4.00 -2.69
CA ASP A 26 -5.02 3.27 -1.52
C ASP A 26 -6.14 2.57 -0.74
N ASN A 27 -7.28 3.24 -0.55
CA ASN A 27 -8.42 2.68 0.18
C ASN A 27 -8.96 1.42 -0.50
N ALA A 28 -9.16 1.47 -1.82
CA ALA A 28 -9.62 0.30 -2.57
C ALA A 28 -8.57 -0.83 -2.56
N MET A 29 -7.28 -0.49 -2.56
CA MET A 29 -6.22 -1.51 -2.49
C MET A 29 -6.12 -2.18 -1.12
N LEU A 30 -6.34 -1.45 -0.03
CA LEU A 30 -6.33 -1.99 1.34
C LEU A 30 -7.45 -3.03 1.58
N ASP A 31 -8.54 -2.98 0.81
CA ASP A 31 -9.59 -4.01 0.83
C ASP A 31 -9.14 -5.33 0.14
N ILE A 32 -8.01 -5.33 -0.58
CA ILE A 32 -7.53 -6.44 -1.42
C ILE A 32 -6.21 -7.03 -0.91
N VAL A 33 -5.25 -6.18 -0.53
CA VAL A 33 -3.88 -6.61 -0.20
C VAL A 33 -3.77 -7.13 1.23
N THR A 34 -2.81 -8.02 1.46
CA THR A 34 -2.44 -8.50 2.79
C THR A 34 -1.29 -7.71 3.41
N SER A 35 -0.49 -7.02 2.58
CA SER A 35 0.61 -6.15 3.00
C SER A 35 0.62 -4.85 2.18
N ALA A 36 1.07 -3.75 2.79
CA ALA A 36 1.21 -2.44 2.14
C ALA A 36 2.65 -1.94 2.25
N ASN A 37 3.22 -1.49 1.12
CA ASN A 37 4.53 -0.83 1.09
C ASN A 37 4.30 0.69 1.04
N VAL A 38 4.41 1.38 2.17
CA VAL A 38 4.15 2.82 2.23
C VAL A 38 5.40 3.60 1.79
N ALA A 39 5.24 4.56 0.88
CA ALA A 39 6.33 5.44 0.47
C ALA A 39 6.86 6.30 1.64
N CYS A 40 8.14 6.66 1.59
CA CYS A 40 8.85 7.23 2.74
C CYS A 40 9.37 8.67 2.54
N GLY A 41 8.91 9.39 1.52
CA GLY A 41 9.20 10.82 1.36
C GLY A 41 10.34 11.18 0.42
N PHE A 42 10.92 10.23 -0.32
CA PHE A 42 12.00 10.50 -1.27
C PHE A 42 11.53 10.46 -2.73
N HIS A 43 11.05 9.31 -3.19
CA HIS A 43 10.47 9.21 -4.54
C HIS A 43 9.00 9.63 -4.58
N ALA A 44 8.29 9.45 -3.46
CA ALA A 44 6.90 9.80 -3.23
C ALA A 44 6.60 9.78 -1.72
N GLY A 45 5.37 10.14 -1.34
CA GLY A 45 4.93 10.26 0.05
C GLY A 45 5.33 11.59 0.67
N ASP A 46 4.52 12.07 1.59
CA ASP A 46 4.85 13.18 2.50
C ASP A 46 4.30 12.83 3.89
N PRO A 47 4.65 13.56 4.96
CA PRO A 47 4.22 13.21 6.32
C PRO A 47 2.69 13.07 6.48
N ASP A 48 1.89 13.86 5.77
CA ASP A 48 0.43 13.81 5.89
C ASP A 48 -0.13 12.61 5.11
N ILE A 49 0.40 12.33 3.92
CA ILE A 49 0.01 11.15 3.14
C ILE A 49 0.40 9.87 3.88
N MET A 50 1.64 9.77 4.37
CA MET A 50 2.12 8.61 5.13
C MET A 50 1.30 8.35 6.40
N ALA A 51 0.78 9.39 7.04
CA ALA A 51 -0.05 9.26 8.24
C ALA A 51 -1.50 8.85 7.94
N THR A 52 -1.93 8.97 6.68
CA THR A 52 -3.32 8.73 6.26
C THR A 52 -3.51 7.55 5.31
N THR A 53 -2.43 6.99 4.77
CA THR A 53 -2.36 5.67 4.15
C THR A 53 -2.33 4.59 5.23
#